data_AF-A0A7Y5DX48-F1
#
_entry.id   AF-A0A7Y5DX48-F1
#
_cell.length_a   1.000
_cell.length_b   1.000
_cell.length_c   1.000
_cell.angle_alpha   90.00
_cell.angle_beta   90.00
_cell.angle_gamma   90.00
#
_symmetry.space_group_name_H-M   'P 1'
#
loop_
_entity.id
_entity.type
_entity.pdbx_description
1 polymer ?
#
loop_
_entity_poly.entity_id
_entity_poly.type
_entity_poly.pdbx_seq_one_letter_code
_entity_poly.pdbx_strand_id
1 'polypeptide(L)'
;MKEPKSLLASLFPEMFQTEQSAVTHCAREAERLGEAREAQGMLAVSRHATIALAALRDLAQARGLQSASAGRAIGTSLSELRDKIADRIISAESSYRGTLMGMRHGFDLFTLARSTAEAEGDTELASFCETWLAVRGPLIDQAAETLRWFAGHPARAMQRAAPILSAR
;
A
#
# COMPACT_ATOMS: atom_id res chain seq x y z
N MET A 1 19.75 -22.46 1.80
CA MET A 1 19.10 -21.17 1.55
C MET A 1 19.96 -20.40 0.56
N LYS A 2 19.42 -19.97 -0.59
CA LYS A 2 20.13 -19.03 -1.46
C LYS A 2 19.86 -17.63 -0.89
N GLU A 3 20.91 -16.93 -0.45
CA GLU A 3 20.79 -15.52 -0.04
C GLU A 3 20.20 -14.68 -1.18
N PRO A 4 19.36 -13.67 -0.90
CA PRO A 4 18.97 -12.72 -1.92
C PRO A 4 20.22 -12.00 -2.43
N LYS A 5 20.44 -12.04 -3.74
CA LYS A 5 21.62 -11.46 -4.42
C LYS A 5 21.74 -9.92 -4.32
N SER A 6 20.81 -9.24 -3.66
CA SER A 6 20.87 -7.84 -3.23
C SER A 6 19.60 -7.56 -2.40
N LEU A 7 19.68 -6.66 -1.41
CA LEU A 7 18.51 -6.19 -0.66
C LEU A 7 17.45 -5.63 -1.61
N LEU A 8 17.87 -4.86 -2.62
CA LEU A 8 17.00 -4.26 -3.63
C LEU A 8 16.14 -5.30 -4.37
N ALA A 9 16.72 -6.46 -4.69
CA ALA A 9 16.01 -7.55 -5.34
C ALA A 9 14.89 -8.14 -4.46
N SER A 10 15.03 -8.07 -3.13
CA SER A 10 13.98 -8.48 -2.20
C SER A 10 12.89 -7.42 -1.97
N LEU A 11 13.22 -6.13 -2.12
CA LEU A 11 12.29 -5.02 -1.93
C LEU A 11 11.31 -4.86 -3.10
N PHE A 12 11.74 -5.10 -4.34
CA PHE A 12 10.90 -4.95 -5.53
C PHE A 12 9.55 -5.71 -5.44
N PRO A 13 9.53 -7.03 -5.14
CA PRO A 13 8.29 -7.78 -4.93
C PRO A 13 7.37 -7.17 -3.88
N GLU A 14 7.94 -6.68 -2.78
CA GLU A 14 7.17 -6.09 -1.69
C GLU A 14 6.57 -4.73 -2.08
N MET A 15 7.29 -3.93 -2.88
CA MET A 15 6.78 -2.67 -3.45
C MET A 15 5.58 -2.94 -4.36
N PHE A 16 5.66 -3.97 -5.22
CA PHE A 16 4.54 -4.40 -6.06
C PHE A 16 3.31 -4.82 -5.24
N GLN A 17 3.53 -5.63 -4.20
CA GLN A 17 2.46 -6.11 -3.33
C GLN A 17 1.79 -4.95 -2.59
N THR A 18 2.60 -4.02 -2.07
CA THR A 18 2.14 -2.81 -1.40
C THR A 18 1.27 -1.96 -2.31
N GLU A 19 1.69 -1.70 -3.55
CA GLU A 19 0.90 -0.88 -4.47
C GLU A 19 -0.38 -1.58 -4.93
N GLN A 20 -0.35 -2.90 -5.18
CA GLN A 20 -1.57 -3.67 -5.47
C GLN A 20 -2.58 -3.63 -4.31
N SER A 21 -2.06 -3.74 -3.09
CA SER A 21 -2.83 -3.59 -1.87
C SER A 21 -3.45 -2.18 -1.81
N ALA A 22 -2.66 -1.13 -2.00
CA ALA A 22 -3.14 0.25 -1.96
C ALA A 22 -4.22 0.52 -3.02
N VAL A 23 -4.09 0.00 -4.24
CA VAL A 23 -5.14 0.09 -5.28
C VAL A 23 -6.47 -0.47 -4.76
N THR A 24 -6.44 -1.70 -4.24
CA THR A 24 -7.65 -2.45 -3.90
C THR A 24 -8.28 -1.96 -2.60
N HIS A 25 -7.48 -1.86 -1.54
CA HIS A 25 -8.00 -1.59 -0.20
C HIS A 25 -8.45 -0.14 -0.05
N CYS A 26 -7.69 0.82 -0.61
CA CYS A 26 -8.09 2.22 -0.50
C CYS A 26 -9.36 2.51 -1.30
N ALA A 27 -9.53 1.92 -2.49
CA ALA A 27 -10.78 2.03 -3.23
C ALA A 27 -11.98 1.50 -2.43
N ARG A 28 -11.82 0.34 -1.78
CA ARG A 28 -12.89 -0.27 -0.96
C ARG A 28 -13.21 0.55 0.29
N GLU A 29 -12.21 1.06 1.00
CA GLU A 29 -12.47 1.93 2.16
C GLU A 29 -13.18 3.23 1.73
N ALA A 30 -12.82 3.79 0.58
CA ALA A 30 -13.53 4.93 0.01
C ALA A 30 -14.99 4.59 -0.32
N GLU A 31 -15.25 3.47 -0.99
CA GLU A 31 -16.62 3.02 -1.30
C GLU A 31 -17.49 2.88 -0.04
N ARG A 32 -16.92 2.40 1.06
CA ARG A 32 -17.64 2.28 2.34
C ARG A 32 -17.97 3.64 2.98
N LEU A 33 -17.12 4.63 2.79
CA LEU A 33 -17.38 6.01 3.23
C LEU A 33 -18.39 6.72 2.31
N GLY A 34 -18.59 6.23 1.08
CA GLY A 34 -19.53 6.78 0.11
C GLY A 34 -18.99 8.03 -0.59
N GLU A 35 -19.88 8.90 -1.09
CA GLU A 35 -19.52 10.15 -1.77
C GLU A 35 -19.02 11.27 -0.83
N ALA A 36 -18.65 10.90 0.40
CA ALA A 36 -18.23 11.84 1.43
C ALA A 36 -16.82 12.39 1.15
N ARG A 37 -16.53 13.59 1.67
CA ARG A 37 -15.20 14.23 1.56
C ARG A 37 -14.10 13.30 2.12
N GLU A 38 -14.46 12.52 3.11
CA GLU A 38 -13.65 11.55 3.85
C GLU A 38 -13.13 10.41 2.95
N ALA A 39 -13.86 10.09 1.88
CA ALA A 39 -13.45 9.07 0.91
C ALA A 39 -12.33 9.55 -0.02
N GLN A 40 -12.17 10.88 -0.19
CA GLN A 40 -11.29 11.45 -1.20
C GLN A 40 -9.81 11.11 -0.96
N GLY A 41 -9.35 11.09 0.29
CA GLY A 41 -7.98 10.71 0.61
C GLY A 41 -7.66 9.28 0.14
N MET A 42 -8.54 8.32 0.45
CA MET A 42 -8.38 6.93 0.03
C MET A 42 -8.50 6.75 -1.50
N LEU A 43 -9.41 7.48 -2.16
CA LEU A 43 -9.51 7.47 -3.63
C LEU A 43 -8.24 8.03 -4.28
N ALA A 44 -7.71 9.13 -3.75
CA ALA A 44 -6.48 9.73 -4.25
C ALA A 44 -5.31 8.77 -4.09
N VAL A 45 -5.21 8.07 -2.96
CA VAL A 45 -4.20 7.03 -2.77
C VAL A 45 -4.38 5.91 -3.80
N SER A 46 -5.59 5.36 -3.96
CA SER A 46 -5.85 4.26 -4.90
C SER A 46 -5.44 4.65 -6.33
N ARG A 47 -5.82 5.84 -6.79
CA ARG A 47 -5.44 6.38 -8.11
C ARG A 47 -3.93 6.49 -8.28
N HIS A 48 -3.24 7.10 -7.30
CA HIS A 48 -1.79 7.20 -7.37
C HIS A 48 -1.12 5.81 -7.35
N ALA A 49 -1.68 4.84 -6.61
CA ALA A 49 -1.16 3.46 -6.59
C ALA A 49 -1.32 2.75 -7.94
N THR A 50 -2.40 3.01 -8.68
CA THR A 50 -2.56 2.49 -10.04
C THR A 50 -1.47 3.02 -10.97
N ILE A 51 -1.16 4.32 -10.90
CA ILE A 51 -0.11 4.96 -11.70
C ILE A 51 1.27 4.41 -11.32
N ALA A 52 1.58 4.39 -10.02
CA ALA A 52 2.84 3.90 -9.50
C ALA A 52 3.07 2.42 -9.82
N LEU A 53 2.03 1.59 -9.76
CA LEU A 53 2.10 0.18 -10.12
C LEU A 53 2.47 -0.02 -11.60
N ALA A 54 1.94 0.81 -12.50
CA ALA A 54 2.33 0.77 -13.92
C ALA A 54 3.80 1.16 -14.10
N ALA A 55 4.22 2.28 -13.49
CA ALA A 55 5.62 2.72 -13.56
C ALA A 55 6.60 1.70 -12.95
N LEU A 56 6.23 1.03 -11.84
CA LEU A 56 7.02 -0.06 -11.26
C LEU A 56 7.19 -1.24 -12.22
N ARG A 57 6.15 -1.59 -13.00
CA ARG A 57 6.25 -2.65 -14.02
C ARG A 57 7.26 -2.29 -15.09
N ASP A 58 7.22 -1.05 -15.56
CA ASP A 58 8.15 -0.55 -16.58
C ASP A 58 9.59 -0.56 -16.06
N LEU A 59 9.82 -0.10 -14.82
CA LEU A 59 11.14 -0.12 -14.17
C LEU A 59 11.68 -1.54 -13.97
N ALA A 60 10.82 -2.48 -13.55
CA ALA A 60 11.20 -3.87 -13.39
C ALA A 60 11.56 -4.53 -14.73
N GLN A 61 10.77 -4.26 -15.77
CA GLN A 61 11.03 -4.75 -17.12
C GLN A 61 12.36 -4.22 -17.67
N ALA A 62 12.64 -2.93 -17.50
CA ALA A 62 13.90 -2.31 -17.92
C ALA A 62 15.12 -2.94 -17.24
N ARG A 63 14.97 -3.42 -16.00
CA ARG A 63 16.04 -4.05 -15.21
C ARG A 63 16.17 -5.56 -15.43
N GLY A 64 15.38 -6.15 -16.33
CA GLY A 64 15.33 -7.60 -16.53
C GLY A 64 14.92 -8.37 -15.26
N LEU A 65 14.36 -7.66 -14.27
CA LEU A 65 13.75 -8.26 -13.11
C LEU A 65 12.46 -8.86 -13.63
N GLN A 66 12.50 -10.15 -13.97
CA GLN A 66 11.29 -10.87 -14.37
C GLN A 66 10.22 -10.56 -13.33
N SER A 67 9.01 -10.26 -13.79
CA SER A 67 7.81 -10.10 -12.97
C SER A 67 7.40 -11.41 -12.26
N ALA A 68 8.35 -12.30 -11.96
CA ALA A 68 8.23 -13.58 -11.29
C ALA A 68 7.73 -13.46 -9.83
N SER A 69 7.44 -12.25 -9.36
CA SER A 69 6.69 -11.97 -8.13
C SER A 69 5.23 -11.57 -8.36
N ALA A 70 4.68 -11.70 -9.58
CA ALA A 70 3.22 -11.77 -9.74
C ALA A 70 2.63 -13.12 -9.26
N GLY A 71 3.47 -14.12 -8.94
CA GLY A 71 3.01 -15.49 -8.64
C GLY A 71 3.61 -16.19 -7.43
N ARG A 72 4.60 -15.63 -6.71
CA ARG A 72 5.12 -16.24 -5.49
C ARG A 72 5.41 -15.19 -4.43
N ALA A 73 4.54 -15.21 -3.42
CA ALA A 73 4.65 -14.46 -2.18
C ALA A 73 6.04 -14.63 -1.58
N ILE A 74 6.77 -13.52 -1.51
CA ILE A 74 7.89 -13.34 -0.58
C ILE A 74 7.32 -12.50 0.57
N GLY A 75 7.41 -13.02 1.80
CA GLY A 75 7.23 -12.23 3.01
C GLY A 75 5.81 -12.25 3.58
N THR A 76 5.62 -13.12 4.56
CA THR A 76 4.43 -13.39 5.35
C THR A 76 3.94 -12.25 6.27
N SER A 77 4.39 -11.01 6.09
CA SER A 77 4.16 -9.97 7.11
C SER A 77 2.77 -9.30 7.02
N LEU A 78 2.27 -9.04 5.80
CA LEU A 78 0.94 -8.42 5.63
C LEU A 78 -0.19 -9.45 5.61
N SER A 79 0.05 -10.63 5.02
CA SER A 79 -0.95 -11.72 4.97
C SER A 79 -1.27 -12.26 6.36
N GLU A 80 -0.30 -12.40 7.27
CA GLU A 80 -0.57 -12.87 8.64
C GLU A 80 -1.29 -11.83 9.50
N LEU A 81 -1.02 -10.54 9.30
CA LEU A 81 -1.81 -9.46 9.90
C LEU A 81 -3.23 -9.46 9.32
N ARG A 82 -3.35 -9.69 8.00
CA ARG A 82 -4.62 -9.75 7.28
C ARG A 82 -5.46 -10.96 7.67
N ASP A 83 -4.88 -12.13 7.88
CA ASP A 83 -5.62 -13.33 8.30
C ASP A 83 -6.16 -13.14 9.73
N LYS A 84 -5.38 -12.51 10.61
CA LYS A 84 -5.84 -12.09 11.95
C LYS A 84 -6.92 -11.00 11.93
N ILE A 85 -6.95 -10.17 10.88
CA ILE A 85 -7.97 -9.13 10.65
C ILE A 85 -9.23 -9.74 10.03
N ALA A 86 -9.09 -10.61 9.02
CA ALA A 86 -10.19 -11.25 8.30
C ALA A 86 -11.00 -12.20 9.19
N ASP A 87 -10.36 -12.84 10.16
CA ASP A 87 -11.02 -13.72 11.14
C ASP A 87 -11.87 -12.97 12.17
N ARG A 88 -11.80 -11.63 12.23
CA ARG A 88 -12.63 -10.82 13.14
C ARG A 88 -13.65 -10.00 12.37
N ILE A 89 -14.86 -9.94 12.93
CA ILE A 89 -15.90 -8.98 12.54
C ILE A 89 -15.37 -7.58 12.89
N ILE A 90 -14.65 -6.96 11.96
CA ILE A 90 -13.98 -5.68 12.19
C ILE A 90 -14.92 -4.53 11.83
N SER A 91 -14.89 -3.48 12.64
CA SER A 91 -15.63 -2.25 12.41
C SER A 91 -15.04 -1.46 11.25
N ALA A 92 -15.82 -0.59 10.61
CA ALA A 92 -15.39 0.25 9.50
C ALA A 92 -14.15 1.07 9.88
N GLU A 93 -14.14 1.63 11.08
CA GLU A 93 -13.01 2.38 11.64
C GLU A 93 -11.73 1.54 11.72
N SER A 94 -11.85 0.31 12.22
CA SER A 94 -10.69 -0.55 12.44
C SER A 94 -10.15 -1.11 11.12
N SER A 95 -11.03 -1.36 10.13
CA SER A 95 -10.60 -1.68 8.76
C SER A 95 -9.84 -0.50 8.13
N TYR A 96 -10.38 0.72 8.27
CA TYR A 96 -9.76 1.95 7.76
C TYR A 96 -8.36 2.18 8.34
N ARG A 97 -8.21 2.02 9.67
CA ARG A 97 -6.89 2.07 10.33
C ARG A 97 -5.95 0.96 9.84
N GLY A 98 -6.46 -0.24 9.59
CA GLY A 98 -5.71 -1.32 8.97
C GLY A 98 -5.10 -0.92 7.62
N THR A 99 -5.92 -0.30 6.77
CA THR A 99 -5.47 0.24 5.48
C THR A 99 -4.43 1.35 5.66
N LEU A 100 -4.63 2.28 6.61
CA LEU A 100 -3.64 3.32 6.93
C LEU A 100 -2.29 2.76 7.38
N MET A 101 -2.30 1.72 8.22
CA MET A 101 -1.06 1.06 8.64
C MET A 101 -0.34 0.42 7.45
N GLY A 102 -1.09 -0.24 6.55
CA GLY A 102 -0.52 -0.80 5.31
C GLY A 102 0.12 0.27 4.41
N MET A 103 -0.49 1.46 4.32
CA MET A 103 0.08 2.57 3.55
C MET A 103 1.35 3.13 4.19
N ARG A 104 1.40 3.26 5.52
CA ARG A 104 2.60 3.72 6.25
C ARG A 104 3.75 2.72 6.11
N HIS A 105 3.46 1.42 6.23
CA HIS A 105 4.42 0.36 5.90
C HIS A 105 4.97 0.53 4.48
N GLY A 106 4.09 0.75 3.51
CA GLY A 106 4.49 1.04 2.14
C GLY A 106 5.39 2.26 2.00
N PHE A 107 5.11 3.33 2.74
CA PHE A 107 5.94 4.53 2.75
C PHE A 107 7.35 4.26 3.28
N ASP A 108 7.45 3.52 4.39
CA ASP A 108 8.73 3.11 4.97
C ASP A 108 9.51 2.19 4.01
N LEU A 109 8.81 1.28 3.33
CA LEU A 109 9.39 0.39 2.32
C LEU A 109 10.00 1.19 1.15
N PHE A 110 9.29 2.17 0.59
CA PHE A 110 9.81 3.03 -0.47
C PHE A 110 10.96 3.93 -0.01
N THR A 111 10.96 4.34 1.26
CA THR A 111 12.07 5.07 1.88
C THR A 111 13.34 4.20 1.96
N LEU A 112 13.18 2.94 2.37
CA LEU A 112 14.26 1.96 2.38
C LEU A 112 14.74 1.63 0.96
N ALA A 113 13.83 1.45 0.01
CA ALA A 113 14.15 1.20 -1.40
C ALA A 113 14.95 2.36 -2.01
N ARG A 114 14.55 3.61 -1.76
CA ARG A 114 15.31 4.80 -2.19
C ARG A 114 16.74 4.76 -1.66
N SER A 115 16.89 4.59 -0.35
CA SER A 115 18.20 4.60 0.32
C SER A 115 19.10 3.46 -0.16
N THR A 116 18.51 2.29 -0.43
CA THR A 116 19.22 1.13 -1.00
C THR A 116 19.65 1.40 -2.43
N ALA A 117 18.78 1.99 -3.26
CA ALA A 117 19.08 2.35 -4.65
C ALA A 117 20.21 3.40 -4.72
N GLU A 118 20.18 4.41 -3.85
CA GLU A 118 21.26 5.40 -3.72
C GLU A 118 22.60 4.74 -3.37
N ALA A 119 22.61 3.82 -2.41
CA ALA A 119 23.82 3.10 -2.00
C ALA A 119 24.37 2.18 -3.11
N GLU A 120 23.51 1.60 -3.95
CA GLU A 120 23.88 0.76 -5.09
C GLU A 120 24.17 1.58 -6.38
N GLY A 121 23.96 2.90 -6.36
CA GLY A 121 24.14 3.78 -7.52
C GLY A 121 23.02 3.70 -8.57
N ASP A 122 21.87 3.07 -8.25
CA ASP A 122 20.68 3.03 -9.11
C ASP A 122 19.89 4.35 -9.03
N THR A 123 20.40 5.36 -9.73
CA THR A 123 19.85 6.73 -9.74
C THR A 123 18.41 6.82 -10.26
N GLU A 124 18.03 5.96 -11.21
CA GLU A 124 16.67 5.96 -11.77
C GLU A 124 15.65 5.44 -10.74
N LEU A 125 15.98 4.36 -10.02
CA LEU A 125 15.09 3.86 -8.97
C LEU A 125 15.03 4.78 -7.76
N ALA A 126 16.16 5.40 -7.39
CA ALA A 126 16.19 6.42 -6.34
C ALA A 126 15.27 7.60 -6.69
N SER A 127 15.35 8.13 -7.92
CA SER A 127 14.49 9.22 -8.40
C SER A 127 13.01 8.83 -8.45
N PHE A 128 12.71 7.60 -8.88
CA PHE A 128 11.34 7.07 -8.84
C PHE A 128 10.80 7.05 -7.41
N CYS A 129 11.55 6.49 -6.45
CA CYS A 129 11.13 6.40 -5.06
C CYS A 129 10.97 7.79 -4.44
N GLU A 130 11.88 8.74 -4.73
CA GLU A 130 11.77 10.13 -4.30
C GLU A 130 10.46 10.78 -4.78
N THR A 131 10.17 10.67 -6.07
CA THR A 131 8.94 11.20 -6.67
C THR A 131 7.71 10.56 -6.03
N TRP A 132 7.74 9.24 -5.86
CA TRP A 132 6.66 8.50 -5.23
C TRP A 132 6.43 8.98 -3.78
N LEU A 133 7.49 9.16 -2.98
CA LEU A 133 7.41 9.61 -1.59
C LEU A 133 6.84 11.03 -1.49
N ALA A 134 7.29 11.94 -2.37
CA ALA A 134 6.83 13.31 -2.42
C ALA A 134 5.33 13.42 -2.72
N VAL A 135 4.80 12.54 -3.57
CA VAL A 135 3.36 12.49 -3.88
C VAL A 135 2.58 11.72 -2.82
N ARG A 136 3.07 10.54 -2.39
CA ARG A 136 2.31 9.64 -1.51
C ARG A 136 2.17 10.20 -0.10
N GLY A 137 3.21 10.81 0.46
CA GLY A 137 3.20 11.31 1.85
C GLY A 137 1.98 12.20 2.16
N PRO A 138 1.78 13.30 1.41
CA PRO A 138 0.61 14.16 1.59
C PRO A 138 -0.73 13.46 1.43
N LEU A 139 -0.82 12.44 0.55
CA LEU A 139 -2.06 11.67 0.36
C LEU A 139 -2.36 10.76 1.56
N ILE A 140 -1.34 10.16 2.16
CA ILE A 140 -1.49 9.37 3.39
C ILE A 140 -1.92 10.26 4.54
N ASP A 141 -1.32 11.44 4.67
CA ASP A 141 -1.69 12.41 5.70
C ASP A 141 -3.14 12.87 5.53
N GLN A 142 -3.55 13.19 4.30
CA GLN A 142 -4.94 13.53 3.99
C GLN A 142 -5.90 12.39 4.34
N ALA A 143 -5.56 11.14 4.02
CA ALA A 143 -6.39 9.99 4.41
C ALA A 143 -6.42 9.82 5.94
N ALA A 144 -5.32 10.09 6.65
CA ALA A 144 -5.29 10.01 8.11
C ALA A 144 -6.21 11.04 8.78
N GLU A 145 -6.48 12.19 8.15
CA GLU A 145 -7.40 13.19 8.68
C GLU A 145 -8.83 12.65 8.89
N THR A 146 -9.25 11.69 8.06
CA THR A 146 -10.55 11.00 8.17
C THR A 146 -10.72 10.26 9.50
N LEU A 147 -9.64 9.93 10.21
CA LEU A 147 -9.77 9.37 11.56
C LEU A 147 -10.52 10.30 12.52
N ARG A 148 -10.40 11.63 12.35
CA ARG A 148 -11.17 12.59 13.14
C ARG A 148 -12.67 12.51 12.85
N TRP A 149 -13.06 12.17 11.62
CA TRP A 149 -14.47 12.01 11.26
C TRP A 149 -15.13 10.85 12.02
N PHE A 150 -14.42 9.73 12.20
CA PHE A 150 -14.94 8.60 12.96
C PHE A 150 -15.26 8.96 14.42
N ALA A 151 -14.48 9.85 15.05
CA ALA A 151 -14.76 10.34 16.40
C ALA A 151 -16.10 11.10 16.49
N GLY A 152 -16.49 11.80 15.42
CA GLY A 152 -17.79 12.48 15.30
C GLY A 152 -18.94 11.58 14.85
N HIS A 153 -18.66 10.36 14.36
CA HIS A 153 -19.64 9.45 13.76
C HIS A 153 -19.51 8.01 14.32
N PRO A 154 -19.66 7.79 15.65
CA PRO A 154 -19.40 6.50 16.28
C PRO A 154 -20.29 5.36 15.74
N ALA A 155 -21.55 5.64 15.40
CA ALA A 155 -22.44 4.65 14.81
C ALA A 155 -21.90 4.13 13.46
N ARG A 156 -21.34 5.01 12.62
CA ARG A 156 -20.68 4.64 11.37
C ARG A 156 -19.35 3.95 11.62
N ALA A 157 -18.57 4.43 12.58
CA ALA A 157 -17.30 3.83 12.98
C ALA A 157 -17.44 2.36 13.36
N MET A 158 -18.53 2.00 14.05
CA MET A 158 -18.84 0.66 14.52
C MET A 158 -19.56 -0.23 13.51
N GLN A 159 -19.99 0.30 12.36
CA GLN A 159 -20.60 -0.53 11.32
C GLN A 159 -19.64 -1.62 10.88
N ARG A 160 -20.16 -2.83 10.63
CA ARG A 160 -19.34 -3.95 10.17
C ARG A 160 -18.75 -3.64 8.80
N ALA A 161 -17.43 -3.79 8.67
CA ALA A 161 -16.78 -3.74 7.38
C ALA A 161 -17.16 -4.99 6.57
N ALA A 162 -17.59 -4.81 5.31
CA ALA A 162 -17.76 -5.94 4.39
C ALA A 162 -16.39 -6.64 4.20
N PRO A 163 -16.34 -7.98 4.13
CA PRO A 163 -15.07 -8.70 4.05
C PRO A 163 -14.25 -8.24 2.84
N ILE A 164 -12.96 -8.02 3.08
CA ILE A 164 -12.00 -7.72 2.03
C ILE A 164 -11.67 -9.06 1.35
N LEU A 165 -12.42 -9.42 0.31
CA LEU A 165 -12.06 -10.57 -0.51
C LEU A 165 -10.76 -10.23 -1.23
N SER A 166 -9.65 -10.88 -0.86
CA SER A 166 -8.43 -10.84 -1.66
C SER A 166 -8.79 -11.31 -3.07
N ALA A 167 -8.50 -10.50 -4.08
CA ALA A 167 -8.61 -10.94 -5.47
C ALA A 167 -7.86 -12.27 -5.59
N ARG A 168 -8.58 -13.30 -6.06
CA ARG A 168 -8.00 -14.58 -6.43
C ARG A 168 -7.16 -14.41 -7.69
#